data_AF-A0A2D6R6J0-F1
#
_entry.id   AF-A0A2D6R6J0-F1
#
_cell.length_a   1.000
_cell.length_b   1.000
_cell.length_c   1.000
_cell.angle_alpha   90.00
_cell.angle_beta   90.00
_cell.angle_gamma   90.00
#
_symmetry.space_group_name_H-M   'P 1'
#
loop_
_entity.id
_entity.type
_entity.pdbx_description
1 polymer ?
#
loop_
_entity_poly.entity_id
_entity_poly.type
_entity_poly.pdbx_seq_one_letter_code
_entity_poly.pdbx_strand_id
1 'polypeptide(L)'
;MALADGPEIPDGIDPADQEQFDAILQPVMKIYSFVKYISTIVAAIFLLYAGITYMSSGSDPRKRDQAKNTATYVFVGLFVIWAAPLLIGLMA
;
A
#
# COMPACT_ATOMS: atom_id res chain seq x y z
N MET A 1 49.30 -31.72 -10.97
CA MET A 1 48.17 -31.07 -11.68
C MET A 1 47.11 -30.81 -10.64
N ALA A 2 47.23 -29.69 -9.92
CA ALA A 2 46.20 -29.24 -8.99
C ALA A 2 45.13 -28.56 -9.83
N LEU A 3 43.91 -29.09 -9.77
CA LEU A 3 42.74 -28.43 -10.35
C LEU A 3 42.60 -27.12 -9.58
N ALA A 4 42.81 -25.99 -10.25
CA ALA A 4 42.49 -24.69 -9.68
C ALA A 4 40.99 -24.69 -9.44
N ASP A 5 40.61 -24.72 -8.16
CA ASP A 5 39.23 -24.51 -7.74
C ASP A 5 38.72 -23.25 -8.45
N GLY A 6 37.62 -23.41 -9.19
CA GLY A 6 36.99 -22.31 -9.92
C GLY A 6 36.60 -21.17 -8.97
N PRO A 7 36.31 -19.97 -9.48
CA PRO A 7 35.92 -18.85 -8.65
C PRO A 7 34.74 -19.26 -7.76
N GLU A 8 34.96 -19.32 -6.45
CA GLU A 8 33.91 -19.56 -5.47
C GLU A 8 32.89 -18.45 -5.61
N ILE A 9 31.71 -18.77 -6.14
CA ILE A 9 30.58 -17.84 -6.18
C ILE A 9 30.08 -17.73 -4.73
N PRO A 10 30.16 -16.55 -4.08
CA PRO A 10 29.69 -16.41 -2.71
C PRO A 10 28.18 -16.68 -2.65
N ASP A 11 27.76 -17.61 -1.78
CA ASP A 11 26.36 -18.06 -1.63
C ASP A 11 25.41 -17.01 -1.00
N GLY A 12 25.80 -15.73 -0.92
CA GLY A 12 25.00 -14.71 -0.24
C GLY A 12 25.33 -13.28 -0.66
N ILE A 13 24.31 -12.41 -0.53
CA ILE A 13 24.42 -10.95 -0.69
C ILE A 13 25.45 -10.44 0.33
N ASP A 14 26.51 -9.77 -0.13
CA ASP A 14 27.52 -9.15 0.73
C ASP A 14 26.84 -8.20 1.73
N PRO A 15 27.16 -8.21 3.03
CA PRO A 15 26.60 -7.28 4.00
C PRO A 15 26.67 -5.80 3.55
N ALA A 16 27.68 -5.42 2.76
CA ALA A 16 27.79 -4.07 2.18
C ALA A 16 26.66 -3.75 1.17
N ASP A 17 26.19 -4.75 0.42
CA ASP A 17 25.09 -4.58 -0.53
C ASP A 17 23.75 -4.42 0.20
N GLN A 18 23.54 -5.16 1.30
CA GLN A 18 22.31 -5.05 2.12
C GLN A 18 22.14 -3.65 2.70
N GLU A 19 23.22 -3.04 3.19
CA GLU A 19 23.20 -1.67 3.72
C GLU A 19 22.84 -0.64 2.64
N GLN A 20 23.31 -0.82 1.40
CA GLN A 20 22.93 0.04 0.28
C GLN A 20 21.46 -0.11 -0.11
N PHE A 21 20.94 -1.34 -0.14
CA PHE A 21 19.53 -1.58 -0.39
C PHE A 21 18.65 -0.93 0.69
N ASP A 22 18.99 -1.09 1.97
CA ASP A 22 18.26 -0.47 3.08
C ASP A 22 18.28 1.06 3.01
N ALA A 23 19.42 1.65 2.65
CA ALA A 23 19.54 3.09 2.48
C ALA A 23 18.61 3.65 1.38
N ILE A 24 18.38 2.88 0.31
CA ILE A 24 17.47 3.25 -0.78
C ILE A 24 16.00 3.01 -0.40
N LEU A 25 15.72 1.97 0.39
CA LEU A 25 14.36 1.61 0.80
C LEU A 25 13.80 2.49 1.92
N GLN A 26 14.66 3.02 2.82
CA GLN A 26 14.24 3.85 3.94
C GLN A 26 13.36 5.07 3.54
N PRO A 27 13.75 5.90 2.55
CA PRO A 27 12.92 7.01 2.08
C PRO A 27 11.56 6.54 1.56
N VAL A 28 11.54 5.44 0.80
CA VAL A 28 10.32 4.87 0.21
C VAL A 28 9.36 4.40 1.31
N MET A 29 9.87 3.69 2.31
CA MET A 29 9.07 3.20 3.44
C MET A 29 8.50 4.34 4.29
N LYS A 30 9.24 5.43 4.44
CA LYS A 30 8.76 6.64 5.14
C LYS A 30 7.60 7.30 4.38
N ILE A 31 7.73 7.46 3.06
CA ILE A 31 6.67 8.01 2.21
C ILE A 31 5.45 7.10 2.24
N TYR A 32 5.63 5.79 2.08
CA TYR A 32 4.55 4.81 2.12
C TYR A 32 3.77 4.87 3.44
N SER A 33 4.47 4.89 4.57
CA SER A 33 3.84 4.97 5.90
C SER A 33 3.05 6.29 6.08
N PHE A 34 3.61 7.40 5.60
CA PHE A 34 2.96 8.70 5.64
C PHE A 34 1.69 8.73 4.79
N VAL A 35 1.75 8.25 3.54
CA VAL A 35 0.61 8.13 2.64
C VAL A 35 -0.46 7.23 3.25
N LYS A 36 -0.07 6.05 3.76
CA LYS A 36 -1.00 5.11 4.40
C LYS A 36 -1.78 5.77 5.56
N TYR A 37 -1.09 6.52 6.43
CA TYR A 37 -1.72 7.18 7.56
C TYR A 37 -2.71 8.26 7.12
N ILE A 38 -2.29 9.16 6.21
CA ILE A 38 -3.15 10.23 5.69
C ILE A 38 -4.35 9.66 4.94
N SER A 39 -4.12 8.70 4.04
CA SER A 39 -5.20 8.07 3.28
C SER A 39 -6.22 7.37 4.18
N THR A 40 -5.81 6.77 5.29
CA THR A 40 -6.73 6.15 6.25
C THR A 40 -7.62 7.21 6.93
N ILE A 41 -7.06 8.36 7.31
CA ILE A 41 -7.82 9.46 7.90
C ILE A 41 -8.79 10.05 6.87
N VAL A 42 -8.32 10.32 5.66
CA VAL A 42 -9.14 10.84 4.57
C VAL A 42 -10.28 9.88 4.26
N ALA A 43 -9.99 8.59 4.15
CA ALA A 43 -11.00 7.55 3.93
C ALA A 43 -12.08 7.56 5.02
N ALA A 44 -11.71 7.68 6.30
CA ALA A 44 -12.68 7.76 7.39
C ALA A 44 -13.64 8.95 7.23
N ILE A 45 -13.11 10.13 6.86
CA ILE A 45 -13.92 11.34 6.63
C ILE A 45 -14.88 11.14 5.46
N PHE A 46 -14.41 10.59 4.34
CA PHE A 46 -15.26 10.34 3.18
C PHE A 46 -16.30 9.24 3.44
N LEU A 47 -15.98 8.24 4.27
CA LEU A 47 -16.95 7.23 4.70
C LEU A 47 -18.06 7.85 5.56
N LEU A 48 -17.70 8.75 6.49
CA LEU A 48 -18.66 9.48 7.30
C LEU A 48 -19.57 10.36 6.42
N TYR A 49 -18.97 11.08 5.46
CA TYR A 49 -19.73 11.87 4.49
C TYR A 49 -20.69 10.98 3.70
N ALA A 50 -20.23 9.86 3.16
CA ALA A 50 -21.07 8.91 2.44
C ALA A 50 -22.20 8.36 3.32
N GLY A 51 -21.93 8.04 4.59
CA GLY A 51 -22.93 7.57 5.55
C GLY A 51 -24.02 8.61 5.82
N ILE A 52 -23.63 9.87 6.08
CA ILE A 52 -24.56 10.98 6.31
C ILE A 52 -25.39 11.26 5.04
N THR A 53 -24.75 11.30 3.88
CA THR A 53 -25.44 11.48 2.60
C THR A 53 -26.43 10.35 2.35
N TYR A 54 -26.05 9.10 2.59
CA TYR A 54 -26.95 7.95 2.43
C TYR A 54 -28.18 8.04 3.34
N MET A 55 -27.98 8.38 4.61
CA MET A 55 -29.06 8.49 5.60
C MET A 55 -29.99 9.68 5.32
N SER A 56 -29.44 10.82 4.91
CA SER A 56 -30.21 12.02 4.54
C SER A 56 -30.87 11.96 3.17
N SER A 57 -30.56 10.94 2.35
CA SER A 57 -31.08 10.83 0.98
C SER A 57 -32.59 10.64 0.91
N GLY A 58 -33.24 10.15 1.99
CA GLY A 58 -34.68 9.95 2.03
C GLY A 58 -35.17 9.09 0.85
N SER A 59 -36.05 9.64 0.01
CA SER A 59 -36.59 9.00 -1.20
C SER A 59 -35.88 9.37 -2.50
N ASP A 60 -34.82 10.20 -2.46
CA ASP A 60 -34.07 10.60 -3.65
C ASP A 60 -33.09 9.48 -4.07
N PRO A 61 -33.34 8.78 -5.18
CA PRO A 61 -32.50 7.66 -5.61
C PRO A 61 -31.10 8.13 -6.00
N ARG A 62 -30.98 9.35 -6.56
CA ARG A 62 -29.70 9.87 -7.05
C ARG A 62 -28.71 10.09 -5.92
N LYS A 63 -29.19 10.60 -4.78
CA LYS A 63 -28.35 10.81 -3.59
C LYS A 63 -27.92 9.50 -2.95
N ARG A 64 -28.79 8.48 -2.96
CA ARG A 64 -28.45 7.13 -2.49
C ARG A 64 -27.36 6.50 -3.34
N ASP A 65 -27.49 6.59 -4.67
CA ASP A 65 -26.51 6.03 -5.59
C ASP A 65 -25.17 6.76 -5.52
N GLN A 66 -25.20 8.09 -5.37
CA GLN A 66 -23.99 8.88 -5.14
C GLN A 66 -23.27 8.46 -3.85
N ALA A 67 -24.00 8.30 -2.74
CA ALA A 67 -23.43 7.91 -1.47
C ALA A 67 -22.76 6.52 -1.54
N LYS A 68 -23.42 5.56 -2.20
CA LYS A 68 -22.85 4.22 -2.45
C LYS A 68 -21.58 4.30 -3.27
N ASN A 69 -21.60 5.04 -4.40
CA ASN A 69 -20.43 5.20 -5.24
C ASN A 69 -19.25 5.83 -4.49
N THR A 70 -19.51 6.86 -3.68
CA THR A 70 -18.48 7.46 -2.82
C THR A 70 -17.88 6.44 -1.86
N ALA A 71 -18.72 5.65 -1.17
CA ALA A 71 -18.24 4.59 -0.29
C ALA A 71 -17.40 3.55 -1.06
N THR A 72 -17.85 3.12 -2.24
CA THR A 72 -17.11 2.17 -3.09
C THR A 72 -15.75 2.72 -3.48
N TYR A 73 -15.64 3.98 -3.91
CA TYR A 73 -14.35 4.58 -4.26
C TYR A 73 -13.40 4.65 -3.06
N VAL A 74 -13.92 4.96 -1.87
CA VAL A 74 -13.09 4.93 -0.64
C VAL A 74 -12.57 3.52 -0.37
N PHE A 75 -13.42 2.50 -0.47
CA PHE A 75 -12.99 1.11 -0.28
C PHE A 75 -11.95 0.68 -1.32
N VAL A 76 -12.12 1.03 -2.60
CA VAL A 76 -11.15 0.73 -3.65
C VAL A 76 -9.81 1.42 -3.36
N GLY A 77 -9.82 2.70 -2.98
CA GLY A 77 -8.60 3.42 -2.61
C GLY A 77 -7.89 2.80 -1.41
N LEU A 78 -8.64 2.41 -0.38
CA LEU A 78 -8.08 1.74 0.80
C LEU A 78 -7.52 0.35 0.45
N PHE A 79 -8.22 -0.38 -0.42
CA PHE A 79 -7.81 -1.70 -0.87
C PHE A 79 -6.45 -1.64 -1.59
N VAL A 80 -6.23 -0.66 -2.46
CA VAL A 80 -4.94 -0.48 -3.17
C VAL A 80 -3.79 -0.28 -2.19
N ILE A 81 -3.97 0.52 -1.14
CA ILE A 81 -2.94 0.79 -0.14
C ILE A 81 -2.62 -0.48 0.66
N TRP A 82 -3.64 -1.27 1.01
CA TRP A 82 -3.47 -2.51 1.75
C TRP A 82 -2.98 -3.68 0.88
N ALA A 83 -3.19 -3.63 -0.43
CA ALA A 83 -2.67 -4.61 -1.37
C ALA A 83 -1.17 -4.48 -1.60
N ALA A 84 -0.58 -3.29 -1.43
CA ALA A 84 0.85 -3.06 -1.61
C ALA A 84 1.76 -4.03 -0.82
N PRO A 85 1.62 -4.22 0.51
CA PRO A 85 2.45 -5.15 1.26
C PRO A 85 2.19 -6.62 0.91
N LEU A 86 0.97 -6.97 0.48
CA LEU A 86 0.66 -8.32 0.01
C LEU A 86 1.42 -8.65 -1.28
N LEU A 87 1.55 -7.69 -2.19
CA LEU A 87 2.33 -7.87 -3.43
C LEU A 87 3.84 -7.98 -3.14
N ILE A 88 4.35 -7.17 -2.21
CA ILE A 88 5.76 -7.22 -1.81
C ILE A 88 6.05 -8.56 -1.11
N GLY A 89 5.17 -9.00 -0.21
CA GLY A 89 5.31 -10.28 0.49
C GLY A 89 5.09 -11.51 -0.38
N LEU A 90 4.50 -11.37 -1.58
CA LEU A 90 4.43 -12.46 -2.57
C LEU A 90 5.76 -12.62 -3.34
N MET A 91 6.56 -11.55 -3.41
CA MET A 91 7.84 -11.50 -4.13
C MET A 91 9.04 -11.85 -3.24
N ALA A 92 8.84 -11.84 -1.91
CA ALA A 92 9.83 -12.17 -0.89
C ALA A 92 9.69 -13.63 -0.46
#